data_AF-A0A8S4RM06-F1
#
_entry.id   AF-A0A8S4RM06-F1
#
_cell.length_a   1.000
_cell.length_b   1.000
_cell.length_c   1.000
_cell.angle_alpha   90.00
_cell.angle_beta   90.00
_cell.angle_gamma   90.00
#
_symmetry.space_group_name_H-M   'P 1'
#
loop_
_entity.id
_entity.type
_entity.pdbx_description
1 polymer ?
#
loop_
_entity_poly.entity_id
_entity_poly.type
_entity_poly.pdbx_seq_one_letter_code
_entity_poly.pdbx_strand_id
1 'polypeptide(L)' 'MVLFGDVANAKRLVGRPRLRFKDCAKRDMTEFNIDRRHWERLAKGRDEWRKSIYEGCHICDKTWLGVLASKKGYEGEG' A
#
# COMPACT_ATOMS: atom_id res chain seq x y z
N MET A 1 26.03 -21.69 18.19
CA MET A 1 26.74 -20.91 17.16
C MET A 1 25.94 -21.04 15.87
N VAL A 2 25.14 -20.02 15.53
CA VAL A 2 24.26 -20.07 14.36
C VAL A 2 25.08 -19.63 13.14
N LEU A 3 25.18 -20.52 12.16
CA LEU A 3 26.00 -20.34 10.95
C LEU A 3 25.29 -19.39 9.97
N PHE A 4 25.79 -18.16 9.86
CA PHE A 4 25.33 -17.10 8.93
C PHE A 4 25.81 -17.33 7.48
N GLY A 5 25.78 -18.57 6.98
CA GLY A 5 26.32 -18.92 5.65
C GLY A 5 25.51 -18.35 4.48
N ASP A 6 24.18 -18.33 4.60
CA ASP A 6 23.28 -17.96 3.49
C ASP A 6 22.98 -16.45 3.38
N VAL A 7 23.45 -15.63 4.33
CA VAL A 7 23.26 -14.17 4.26
C VAL A 7 24.27 -13.51 3.31
N ALA A 8 25.40 -14.16 3.03
CA ALA A 8 26.44 -13.61 2.15
C ALA A 8 26.02 -13.55 0.67
N ASN A 9 25.14 -14.47 0.22
CA ASN A 9 24.66 -14.53 -1.16
C ASN A 9 23.27 -13.90 -1.38
N ALA A 10 22.65 -13.36 -0.32
CA ALA A 10 21.45 -12.55 -0.44
C ALA A 10 21.81 -11.21 -1.10
N LYS A 11 21.84 -11.17 -2.43
CA LYS A 11 21.86 -9.92 -3.20
C LYS A 11 20.74 -9.04 -2.66
N ARG A 12 21.10 -7.95 -1.97
CA ARG A 12 20.12 -6.92 -1.59
C ARG A 12 19.42 -6.51 -2.88
N LEU A 13 18.09 -6.50 -2.90
CA LEU A 13 17.32 -6.04 -4.04
C LEU A 13 17.87 -4.67 -4.46
N VAL A 14 18.50 -4.61 -5.63
CA VAL A 14 19.06 -3.38 -6.18
C VAL A 14 17.88 -2.58 -6.70
N GLY A 15 17.42 -1.63 -5.91
CA GLY A 15 16.22 -0.84 -6.16
C GLY A 15 15.93 0.13 -5.02
N ARG A 16 14.85 0.92 -5.13
CA ARG A 16 14.42 1.84 -4.07
C ARG A 16 14.16 1.03 -2.78
N PRO A 17 14.61 1.51 -1.60
CA PRO A 17 14.27 0.88 -0.33
C PRO A 17 12.76 0.65 -0.20
N ARG A 18 12.37 -0.50 0.38
CA ARG A 18 10.97 -0.76 0.71
C ARG A 18 10.44 0.40 1.54
N LEU A 19 9.24 0.87 1.22
CA LEU A 19 8.59 1.93 1.99
C LEU A 19 8.48 1.47 3.45
N ARG A 20 8.75 2.39 4.39
CA ARG A 20 8.51 2.09 5.80
C ARG A 20 7.00 1.99 6.03
N PHE A 21 6.60 1.20 7.02
CA PHE A 21 5.19 1.05 7.39
C PHE A 21 4.47 2.40 7.59
N LYS A 22 5.12 3.36 8.28
CA LYS A 22 4.58 4.71 8.51
C LYS A 22 4.36 5.49 7.22
N ASP A 23 5.22 5.30 6.22
CA ASP A 23 5.11 5.98 4.94
C ASP A 23 3.97 5.38 4.11
N CYS A 24 3.75 4.06 4.18
CA CYS A 24 2.58 3.40 3.61
C CYS A 24 1.31 3.96 4.24
N ALA A 25 1.20 3.93 5.57
CA ALA A 25 0.01 4.40 6.28
C ALA A 25 -0.34 5.87 5.96
N LYS A 26 0.65 6.76 5.82
CA LYS A 26 0.41 8.16 5.43
C LYS A 26 -0.07 8.31 3.99
N ARG A 27 0.46 7.48 3.08
CA ARG A 27 0.03 7.46 1.69
C ARG A 27 -1.41 6.95 1.61
N ASP A 28 -1.69 5.82 2.26
CA ASP A 28 -3.01 5.20 2.27
C ASP A 28 -4.05 6.14 2.90
N MET A 29 -3.71 6.87 3.98
CA MET A 29 -4.58 7.94 4.52
C MET A 29 -4.88 9.04 3.49
N THR A 30 -3.90 9.41 2.65
CA THR A 30 -4.10 10.41 1.61
C THR A 30 -4.99 9.87 0.49
N GLU A 31 -4.76 8.63 0.07
CA GLU A 31 -5.54 7.95 -0.98
C GLU A 31 -6.99 7.68 -0.53
N PHE A 32 -7.21 7.39 0.76
CA PHE A 32 -8.53 7.16 1.34
C PHE A 32 -9.23 8.45 1.77
N ASN A 33 -8.65 9.62 1.44
CA ASN A 33 -9.19 10.94 1.79
C ASN A 33 -9.40 11.14 3.31
N ILE A 34 -8.55 10.52 4.13
CA ILE A 34 -8.54 10.67 5.59
C ILE A 34 -7.62 11.84 5.95
N ASP A 35 -8.17 12.81 6.69
CA ASP A 35 -7.38 13.96 7.11
C ASP A 35 -6.25 13.55 8.08
N ARG A 36 -5.01 13.76 7.64
CA ARG A 36 -3.79 13.46 8.40
C ARG A 36 -3.66 14.26 9.70
N ARG A 37 -4.35 15.39 9.86
CA ARG A 37 -4.31 16.18 11.11
C ARG A 37 -5.36 15.72 12.13
N HIS A 38 -6.45 15.12 11.67
CA HIS A 38 -7.58 14.75 12.52
C HIS A 38 -7.94 13.26 12.46
N TRP A 39 -7.05 12.42 11.93
CA TRP A 39 -7.24 10.96 11.85
C TRP A 39 -7.49 10.34 13.23
N GLU A 40 -6.90 10.88 14.29
CA GLU A 40 -7.11 10.41 15.67
C GLU A 40 -8.57 10.59 16.12
N ARG A 41 -9.22 11.67 15.68
CA ARG A 41 -10.64 11.91 15.99
C ARG A 41 -11.53 10.88 15.30
N LEU A 42 -11.23 10.55 14.04
CA LEU A 42 -11.88 9.47 13.30
C LEU A 42 -11.59 8.09 13.91
N ALA A 43 -10.35 7.86 14.38
CA ALA A 43 -9.93 6.60 14.97
C ALA A 43 -10.55 6.33 16.35
N LYS A 44 -11.03 7.36 17.06
CA LYS A 44 -11.82 7.21 18.29
C LYS A 44 -13.11 6.43 18.03
N GLY A 45 -13.75 6.64 16.88
CA GLY A 45 -14.88 5.84 16.42
C GLY A 45 -14.39 4.61 15.67
N ARG A 46 -14.27 3.46 16.35
CA ARG A 46 -13.75 2.21 15.74
C ARG A 46 -14.55 1.76 14.51
N ASP A 47 -15.87 1.94 14.53
CA ASP A 47 -16.74 1.53 13.42
C ASP A 47 -16.63 2.48 12.22
N GLU A 48 -16.61 3.79 12.49
CA GLU A 48 -16.39 4.81 11.47
C GLU A 48 -15.02 4.66 10.81
N TRP A 49 -13.98 4.45 11.63
CA TRP A 49 -12.63 4.19 11.13
C TRP A 49 -12.59 2.97 10.21
N ARG A 50 -13.18 1.84 10.65
CA ARG A 50 -13.23 0.62 9.83
C ARG A 50 -13.96 0.85 8.51
N LYS A 51 -15.09 1.56 8.56
CA LYS A 51 -15.88 1.88 7.36
C LYS A 51 -15.07 2.72 6.38
N SER A 52 -14.42 3.79 6.85
CA SER A 52 -13.58 4.66 6.00
C SER A 52 -12.40 3.90 5.38
N ILE A 53 -11.74 3.03 6.13
CA ILE A 53 -10.65 2.19 5.61
C ILE A 53 -11.17 1.20 4.56
N TYR A 54 -12.31 0.54 4.83
CA TYR A 54 -12.89 -0.44 3.89
C TYR A 54 -13.33 0.21 2.58
N GLU A 55 -14.02 1.35 2.66
CA GLU A 55 -14.43 2.13 1.49
C GLU A 55 -13.20 2.63 0.70
N GLY A 56 -12.19 3.17 1.38
CA GLY A 56 -10.95 3.61 0.74
C GLY A 56 -10.20 2.47 0.04
N CYS A 57 -10.09 1.31 0.70
CA CYS A 57 -9.47 0.11 0.14
C CYS A 57 -10.21 -0.36 -1.12
N HIS A 58 -11.55 -0.40 -1.09
CA HIS A 58 -12.37 -0.81 -2.24
C HIS A 58 -12.20 0.11 -3.45
N ILE A 59 -12.10 1.43 -3.21
CA ILE A 59 -11.85 2.40 -4.28
C ILE A 59 -10.45 2.19 -4.85
N CYS A 60 -9.43 2.10 -4.00
CA CYS A 60 -8.05 1.88 -4.42
C CYS A 60 -7.89 0.58 -5.23
N ASP A 61 -8.49 -0.52 -4.78
CA ASP A 61 -8.47 -1.80 -5.50
C ASP A 61 -9.11 -1.67 -6.87
N LYS A 62 -10.27 -1.01 -6.99
CA LYS A 62 -10.93 -0.77 -8.28
C LYS A 62 -10.05 0.06 -9.22
N THR A 63 -9.45 1.13 -8.72
CA THR A 63 -8.54 1.98 -9.50
C THR A 63 -7.34 1.17 -9.98
N TRP A 64 -6.75 0.36 -9.11
CA TRP A 64 -5.59 -0.46 -9.46
C TRP A 64 -5.94 -1.57 -10.47
N LEU A 65 -7.08 -2.24 -10.30
CA LEU A 65 -7.59 -3.21 -11.26
C LEU A 65 -7.86 -2.59 -12.63
N GLY A 66 -8.37 -1.35 -12.67
CA GLY A 66 -8.53 -0.58 -13.91
C GLY A 66 -7.19 -0.32 -14.61
N VAL A 67 -6.18 0.12 -13.87
CA VAL A 67 -4.81 0.32 -14.39
C VAL A 67 -4.23 -0.98 -14.96
N LEU A 68 -4.43 -2.10 -14.27
CA LEU A 68 -4.01 -3.41 -14.77
C LEU A 68 -4.75 -3.84 -16.04
N ALA A 69 -6.06 -3.59 -16.12
CA ALA A 69 -6.85 -3.89 -17.30
C ALA A 69 -6.37 -3.08 -18.51
N SER A 70 -6.04 -1.79 -18.32
CA SER A 70 -5.45 -0.96 -19.37
C SER A 70 -4.09 -1.48 -19.84
N LYS A 71 -3.23 -1.97 -18.92
CA LYS A 71 -1.94 -2.58 -19.30
C LYS A 71 -2.10 -3.84 -20.13
N LYS A 72 -3.04 -4.73 -19.76
CA LYS A 72 -3.33 -5.96 -20.52
C LYS A 72 -3.86 -5.67 -21.93
N GLY A 73 -4.59 -4.57 -22.11
CA GLY A 73 -5.06 -4.15 -23.44
C GLY A 73 -3.95 -3.71 -24.39
N TYR A 74 -2.82 -3.22 -23.88
CA TYR A 74 -1.67 -2.79 -24.69
C TYR A 74 -0.70 -3.94 -25.05
N GLU A 75 -0.68 -5.03 -24.26
CA GLU A 75 0.23 -6.17 -24.49
C GLU A 75 -0.38 -7.26 -25.40
N GLY A 76 -1.61 -7.07 -25.90
CA GLY A 76 -2.33 -8.01 -26.78
C GLY A 76 -2.28 -7.69 -28.27
N GLU A 77 -1.70 -6.56 -28.68
CA GLU A 77 -1.42 -6.20 -30.07
C GLU A 77 0.09 -6.05 -30.26
N GLY A 78 0.77 -7.16 -30.52
CA GLY A 78 2.22 -7.21 -30.76
C GLY A 78 2.67 -8.57 -31.23
#